data_AF-A0A060I8A7-F1
#
_entry.id   AF-A0A060I8A7-F1
#
_cell.length_a   1.000
_cell.length_b   1.000
_cell.length_c   1.000
_cell.angle_alpha   90.00
_cell.angle_beta   90.00
_cell.angle_gamma   90.00
#
_symmetry.space_group_name_H-M   'P 1'
#
loop_
_entity.id
_entity.type
_entity.pdbx_description
1 polymer ?
#
loop_
_entity_poly.entity_id
_entity_poly.type
_entity_poly.pdbx_seq_one_letter_code
_entity_poly.pdbx_strand_id
1 'polypeptide(L)'
;MLTGSCHCGKTSWTLEGDPGSITACNCTLCRRYGVLWAYDYEGERIALTGQTASYTRAGRENSSLEILFCPSCACVLSWRGLRLQKDGRRRMAVNIRLAPPDLVADLPIDHFDGLETFEDLPSQGRCVRDLWF
;
A
#
# COMPACT_ATOMS: atom_id res chain seq x y z
N MET A 1 6.01 -13.24 8.46
CA MET A 1 4.95 -13.02 7.46
C MET A 1 3.88 -12.15 8.08
N LEU A 2 3.56 -11.02 7.44
CA LEU A 2 2.35 -10.25 7.72
C LEU A 2 1.25 -10.64 6.74
N THR A 3 0.00 -10.57 7.19
CA THR A 3 -1.17 -10.81 6.36
C THR A 3 -2.16 -9.68 6.56
N GLY A 4 -2.91 -9.36 5.51
CA GLY A 4 -4.03 -8.44 5.60
C GLY A 4 -5.21 -8.95 4.79
N SER A 5 -6.42 -8.68 5.27
CA SER A 5 -7.67 -9.08 4.64
C SER A 5 -8.58 -7.89 4.42
N CYS A 6 -9.32 -7.89 3.32
CA CYS A 6 -10.43 -6.97 3.16
C CYS A 6 -11.53 -7.26 4.20
N HIS A 7 -12.45 -6.31 4.39
CA HIS A 7 -13.50 -6.41 5.39
C HIS A 7 -14.40 -7.65 5.23
N CYS A 8 -14.71 -8.05 3.99
CA CYS A 8 -15.56 -9.21 3.73
C CYS A 8 -14.82 -10.55 3.67
N GLY A 9 -13.49 -10.56 3.85
CA GLY A 9 -12.68 -11.77 3.84
C GLY A 9 -12.40 -12.41 2.48
N LYS A 10 -12.96 -11.88 1.39
CA LYS A 10 -12.86 -12.49 0.04
C LYS A 10 -11.54 -12.23 -0.69
N THR A 11 -10.79 -11.22 -0.25
CA THR A 11 -9.52 -10.83 -0.87
C THR A 11 -8.53 -10.51 0.24
N SER A 12 -7.29 -10.98 0.09
CA SER A 12 -6.22 -10.80 1.08
C SER A 12 -4.87 -10.60 0.41
N TRP A 13 -3.88 -10.24 1.22
CA TRP A 13 -2.48 -10.18 0.83
C TRP A 13 -1.59 -10.82 1.90
N THR A 14 -0.43 -11.31 1.47
CA THR A 14 0.68 -11.70 2.34
C THR A 14 1.91 -10.85 2.04
N LEU A 15 2.73 -10.62 3.06
CA LEU A 15 4.03 -9.97 2.96
C LEU A 15 5.05 -10.77 3.78
N GLU A 16 5.99 -11.42 3.12
CA GLU A 16 7.08 -12.14 3.80
C GLU A 16 8.14 -11.20 4.32
N GLY A 17 8.91 -11.59 5.35
CA GLY A 17 10.02 -10.80 5.91
C GLY A 17 9.60 -9.49 6.63
N ASP A 18 10.58 -8.62 6.87
CA ASP A 18 10.41 -7.31 7.51
C ASP A 18 9.84 -6.26 6.51
N PRO A 19 8.65 -5.67 6.74
CA PRO A 19 8.08 -4.66 5.85
C PRO A 19 8.90 -3.36 5.76
N GLY A 20 9.81 -3.11 6.71
CA GLY A 20 10.49 -1.84 6.85
C GLY A 20 9.54 -0.72 7.30
N SER A 21 9.86 0.51 6.92
CA SER A 21 9.02 1.66 7.22
C SER A 21 7.77 1.71 6.34
N ILE A 22 6.70 2.23 6.93
CA ILE A 22 5.39 2.33 6.32
C ILE A 22 5.19 3.75 5.81
N THR A 23 4.86 3.90 4.52
CA THR A 23 4.67 5.23 3.96
C THR A 23 3.25 5.74 4.18
N ALA A 24 3.16 6.93 4.77
CA ALA A 24 1.98 7.77 4.79
C ALA A 24 2.10 8.85 3.70
N CYS A 25 1.28 8.77 2.66
CA CYS A 25 1.31 9.70 1.53
C CYS A 25 0.11 10.64 1.54
N ASN A 26 0.35 11.94 1.38
CA ASN A 26 -0.69 12.97 1.37
C ASN A 26 -1.29 13.28 -0.02
N CYS A 27 -0.90 12.55 -1.07
CA CYS A 27 -1.36 12.85 -2.43
C CYS A 27 -2.90 12.76 -2.53
N THR A 28 -3.45 13.31 -3.61
CA THR A 28 -4.91 13.39 -3.77
C THR A 28 -5.62 12.03 -3.69
N LEU A 29 -4.93 10.92 -3.99
CA LEU A 29 -5.48 9.58 -3.92
C LEU A 29 -5.29 8.96 -2.53
N CYS A 30 -4.04 8.88 -2.06
CA CYS A 30 -3.68 8.20 -0.82
C CYS A 30 -4.39 8.80 0.41
N ARG A 31 -4.48 10.13 0.50
CA ARG A 31 -5.16 10.78 1.63
C ARG A 31 -6.67 10.49 1.67
N ARG A 32 -7.29 10.22 0.51
CA ARG A 32 -8.73 9.92 0.42
C ARG A 32 -9.03 8.46 0.72
N TYR A 33 -8.11 7.55 0.35
CA TYR A 33 -8.23 6.15 0.73
C TYR A 33 -7.79 5.87 2.17
N GLY A 34 -7.06 6.79 2.80
CA GLY A 34 -6.56 6.61 4.17
C GLY A 34 -5.53 5.48 4.27
N VAL A 35 -4.85 5.15 3.18
CA VAL A 35 -3.94 4.01 3.06
C VAL A 35 -2.59 4.28 3.72
N LEU A 36 -1.97 3.20 4.19
CA LEU A 36 -0.58 3.18 4.67
C LEU A 36 0.14 2.06 3.91
N TRP A 37 1.30 2.33 3.33
CA TRP A 37 1.91 1.42 2.36
C TRP A 37 3.15 0.70 2.90
N ALA A 38 3.14 -0.63 2.85
CA ALA A 38 4.32 -1.47 2.96
C ALA A 38 4.71 -1.99 1.57
N TYR A 39 5.97 -1.88 1.19
CA TYR A 39 6.36 -2.06 -0.21
C TYR A 39 7.25 -3.28 -0.45
N ASP A 40 6.96 -4.06 -1.49
CA ASP A 40 7.85 -5.09 -2.01
C ASP A 40 7.61 -5.32 -3.51
N TYR A 41 7.78 -6.55 -4.00
CA TYR A 41 7.58 -6.94 -5.39
C TYR A 41 6.49 -8.01 -5.51
N GLU A 42 5.65 -7.86 -6.55
CA GLU A 42 4.63 -8.85 -6.90
C GLU A 42 5.30 -10.18 -7.29
N GLY A 43 4.83 -11.28 -6.71
CA GLY A 43 5.36 -12.62 -7.00
C GLY A 43 6.66 -12.95 -6.25
N GLU A 44 7.15 -12.05 -5.41
CA GLU A 44 8.25 -12.28 -4.48
C GLU A 44 7.72 -12.29 -3.04
N ARG A 45 8.00 -11.25 -2.25
CA ARG A 45 7.52 -11.20 -0.85
C ARG A 45 6.06 -10.81 -0.75
N ILE A 46 5.46 -10.19 -1.77
CA ILE A 46 4.03 -9.86 -1.80
C ILE A 46 3.28 -10.81 -2.72
N ALA A 47 2.21 -11.40 -2.17
CA ALA A 47 1.21 -12.14 -2.93
C ALA A 47 -0.21 -11.64 -2.58
N LEU A 48 -1.08 -11.59 -3.59
CA LEU A 48 -2.51 -11.35 -3.42
C LEU A 48 -3.29 -12.65 -3.59
N THR A 49 -4.36 -12.82 -2.81
CA THR A 49 -5.30 -13.94 -2.95
C THR A 49 -6.72 -13.41 -3.08
N GLY A 50 -7.51 -14.05 -3.95
CA GLY A 50 -8.89 -13.66 -4.23
C GLY A 50 -9.02 -12.66 -5.38
N GLN A 51 -10.26 -12.35 -5.74
CA GLN A 51 -10.55 -11.46 -6.86
C GLN A 51 -10.34 -9.99 -6.47
N THR A 52 -9.68 -9.23 -7.35
CA THR A 52 -9.52 -7.78 -7.26
C THR A 52 -10.14 -7.08 -8.45
N ALA A 53 -10.72 -5.90 -8.23
CA ALA A 53 -10.94 -4.91 -9.27
C ALA A 53 -9.81 -3.86 -9.21
N SER A 54 -9.61 -3.10 -10.29
CA SER A 54 -8.58 -2.08 -10.35
C SER A 54 -9.06 -0.71 -10.80
N TYR A 55 -8.34 0.33 -10.37
CA TYR A 55 -8.54 1.72 -10.76
C TYR A 55 -7.20 2.35 -11.16
N THR A 56 -7.19 2.98 -12.33
CA THR A 56 -6.07 3.77 -12.84
C THR A 56 -6.52 5.21 -13.02
N ARG A 57 -5.70 6.16 -12.58
CA ARG A 57 -6.07 7.59 -12.64
C ARG A 57 -6.17 8.05 -14.09
N ALA A 58 -7.34 8.57 -14.46
CA ALA A 58 -7.61 9.17 -15.77
C ALA A 58 -6.84 10.49 -15.95
N GLY A 59 -6.51 10.85 -17.20
CA GLY A 59 -5.87 12.13 -17.55
C GLY A 59 -4.37 12.21 -17.27
N ARG A 60 -3.75 11.14 -16.78
CA ARG A 60 -2.31 10.92 -16.89
C ARG A 60 -2.10 9.89 -17.99
N GLU A 61 -1.75 10.33 -19.20
CA GLU A 61 -1.45 9.46 -20.35
C GLU A 61 -0.41 8.37 -20.03
N ASN A 62 0.34 8.55 -18.93
CA ASN A 62 1.28 7.60 -18.38
C ASN A 62 1.02 7.36 -16.87
N SER A 63 -0.15 6.86 -16.49
CA SER A 63 -0.30 6.33 -15.12
C SER A 63 0.76 5.25 -14.88
N SER A 64 1.53 5.41 -13.79
CA SER A 64 2.63 4.52 -13.44
C SER A 64 2.18 3.31 -12.63
N LEU A 65 0.98 3.38 -12.05
CA LEU A 65 0.41 2.37 -11.17
C LEU A 65 -1.11 2.30 -11.28
N GLU A 66 -1.66 1.18 -10.85
CA GLU A 66 -3.08 0.95 -10.59
C GLU A 66 -3.30 0.67 -9.10
N ILE A 67 -4.52 0.94 -8.62
CA ILE A 67 -4.98 0.59 -7.27
C ILE A 67 -5.84 -0.65 -7.36
N LEU A 68 -5.55 -1.66 -6.55
CA LEU A 68 -6.31 -2.90 -6.47
C LEU A 68 -7.17 -2.89 -5.21
N PHE A 69 -8.45 -3.22 -5.37
CA PHE A 69 -9.43 -3.22 -4.29
C PHE A 69 -10.38 -4.41 -4.38
N CYS A 70 -11.00 -4.76 -3.25
CA CYS A 70 -11.97 -5.84 -3.19
C CYS A 70 -13.26 -5.39 -3.91
N PRO A 71 -13.74 -6.10 -4.95
CA PRO A 71 -14.96 -5.72 -5.65
C PRO A 71 -16.23 -5.88 -4.79
N SER A 72 -16.17 -6.63 -3.68
CA SER A 72 -17.32 -6.85 -2.80
C SER A 72 -17.47 -5.80 -1.70
N CYS A 73 -16.38 -5.28 -1.13
CA CYS A 73 -16.44 -4.33 -0.01
C CYS A 73 -15.63 -3.05 -0.23
N ALA A 74 -15.06 -2.86 -1.42
CA ALA A 74 -14.27 -1.69 -1.82
C ALA A 74 -13.02 -1.39 -0.98
N CYS A 75 -12.62 -2.26 -0.04
CA CYS A 75 -11.36 -2.09 0.68
C CYS A 75 -10.19 -2.05 -0.31
N VAL A 76 -9.32 -1.05 -0.17
CA VAL A 76 -8.10 -0.90 -0.97
C VAL A 76 -7.02 -1.84 -0.42
N LEU A 77 -6.60 -2.81 -1.21
CA LEU A 77 -5.61 -3.81 -0.81
C LEU A 77 -4.19 -3.35 -1.11
N SER A 78 -3.96 -2.82 -2.29
CA SER A 78 -2.60 -2.57 -2.79
C SER A 78 -2.59 -1.55 -3.90
N TRP A 79 -1.41 -1.02 -4.21
CA TRP A 79 -1.14 -0.48 -5.54
C TRP A 79 -0.14 -1.37 -6.25
N ARG A 80 -0.23 -1.44 -7.58
CA ARG A 80 0.65 -2.23 -8.44
C ARG A 80 1.23 -1.37 -9.56
N GLY A 81 2.54 -1.43 -9.76
CA GLY A 81 3.21 -0.74 -10.86
C GLY A 81 2.76 -1.30 -12.21
N LEU A 82 2.43 -0.43 -13.16
CA LEU A 82 1.97 -0.83 -14.50
C LEU A 82 3.13 -1.27 -15.40
N ARG A 83 4.36 -0.90 -15.06
CA ARG A 83 5.59 -1.23 -15.80
C ARG A 83 6.54 -2.06 -14.94
N LEU A 84 7.27 -2.97 -15.57
CA LEU A 84 8.37 -3.68 -14.93
C LEU A 84 9.58 -2.76 -14.76
N GLN A 85 10.37 -2.99 -13.71
CA GLN A 85 11.67 -2.37 -13.54
C GLN A 85 12.70 -2.98 -14.50
N LYS A 86 13.90 -2.38 -14.60
CA LYS A 86 14.97 -2.83 -15.50
C LYS A 86 15.41 -4.28 -15.25
N ASP A 87 15.28 -4.75 -14.02
CA ASP A 87 15.58 -6.12 -13.59
C ASP A 87 14.40 -7.10 -13.80
N GLY A 88 13.32 -6.66 -14.43
CA GLY A 88 12.14 -7.47 -14.72
C GLY A 88 11.12 -7.55 -13.58
N ARG A 89 11.40 -6.98 -12.40
CA ARG A 89 10.49 -7.06 -11.25
C ARG A 89 9.36 -6.03 -11.32
N ARG A 90 8.20 -6.36 -10.75
CA ARG A 90 7.07 -5.43 -10.65
C ARG A 90 6.92 -4.90 -9.22
N ARG A 91 7.07 -3.58 -9.07
CA ARG A 91 6.90 -2.92 -7.76
C ARG A 91 5.45 -2.96 -7.31
N MET A 92 5.24 -3.23 -6.02
CA MET A 92 3.93 -3.29 -5.39
C MET A 92 4.00 -2.73 -3.97
N ALA A 93 2.87 -2.27 -3.44
CA ALA A 93 2.72 -2.06 -2.00
C ALA A 93 1.35 -2.51 -1.53
N VAL A 94 1.30 -3.04 -0.31
CA VAL A 94 0.08 -3.48 0.36
C VAL A 94 -0.35 -2.48 1.43
N ASN A 95 -1.65 -2.31 1.59
CA ASN A 95 -2.22 -1.43 2.60
C ASN A 95 -2.17 -2.12 3.96
N ILE A 96 -1.26 -1.68 4.82
CA ILE A 96 -1.02 -2.27 6.14
C ILE A 96 -2.25 -2.16 7.06
N ARG A 97 -3.20 -1.26 6.77
CA ARG A 97 -4.44 -1.13 7.54
C ARG A 97 -5.38 -2.35 7.47
N LEU A 98 -5.10 -3.30 6.58
CA LEU A 98 -5.88 -4.54 6.47
C LEU A 98 -5.33 -5.66 7.36
N ALA A 99 -4.18 -5.45 8.00
CA ALA A 99 -3.57 -6.39 8.92
C ALA A 99 -4.12 -6.23 10.35
N PRO A 100 -4.00 -7.26 11.22
CA PRO A 100 -4.27 -7.13 12.64
C PRO A 100 -3.48 -5.96 13.27
N PRO A 101 -4.14 -5.01 13.96
CA PRO A 101 -3.48 -3.81 14.47
C PRO A 101 -2.28 -4.02 15.37
N ASP A 102 -2.33 -5.05 16.21
CA ASP A 102 -1.29 -5.42 17.18
C ASP A 102 0.03 -5.83 16.49
N LEU A 103 -0.04 -6.37 15.28
CA LEU A 103 1.14 -6.78 14.52
C LEU A 103 1.84 -5.62 13.82
N VAL A 104 1.19 -4.45 13.73
CA VAL A 104 1.61 -3.36 12.84
C VAL A 104 1.72 -2.02 13.55
N ALA A 105 1.18 -1.90 14.76
CA ALA A 105 1.08 -0.67 15.54
C ALA A 105 2.43 0.05 15.71
N ASP A 106 3.51 -0.72 15.89
CA ASP A 106 4.86 -0.20 16.17
C ASP A 106 5.74 -0.04 14.94
N LEU A 107 5.22 -0.33 13.74
CA LEU A 107 5.99 -0.12 12.51
C LEU A 107 6.22 1.40 12.31
N PRO A 108 7.46 1.82 12.00
CA PRO A 108 7.79 3.22 11.84
C PRO A 108 7.10 3.80 10.61
N ILE A 109 6.77 5.08 10.66
CA ILE A 109 6.13 5.81 9.56
C ILE A 109 7.10 6.79 8.92
N ASP A 110 7.22 6.68 7.60
CA ASP A 110 7.81 7.70 6.76
C ASP A 110 6.71 8.49 6.04
N HIS A 111 6.81 9.81 6.05
CA HIS A 111 5.85 10.66 5.34
C HIS A 111 6.39 11.00 3.96
N PHE A 112 5.55 10.85 2.95
CA PHE A 112 5.84 11.27 1.59
C PHE A 112 4.87 12.37 1.18
N ASP A 113 5.41 13.53 0.80
CA ASP A 113 4.62 14.63 0.28
C ASP A 113 4.35 14.43 -1.21
N GLY A 114 3.34 13.62 -1.53
CA GLY A 114 2.90 13.42 -2.90
C GLY A 114 1.93 14.48 -3.43
N LEU A 115 1.72 15.59 -2.69
CA LEU A 115 0.82 16.67 -3.09
C LEU A 115 1.58 17.86 -3.68
N GLU A 116 2.58 18.37 -2.97
CA GLU A 116 3.28 19.61 -3.35
C GLU A 116 4.69 19.34 -3.90
N THR A 117 5.55 18.71 -3.09
CA THR A 117 7.00 18.58 -3.40
C THR A 117 7.36 17.29 -4.14
N PHE A 118 6.59 16.21 -3.94
CA PHE A 118 6.90 14.87 -4.42
C PHE A 118 8.18 14.27 -3.81
N GLU A 119 8.44 14.57 -2.54
CA GLU A 119 9.64 14.17 -1.80
C GLU A 119 9.31 13.40 -0.51
N ASP A 120 10.29 12.63 -0.03
CA ASP A 120 10.27 12.06 1.32
C ASP A 120 10.52 13.17 2.34
N LEU A 121 9.68 13.23 3.37
CA LEU A 121 9.83 14.18 4.47
C LEU A 121 10.71 13.59 5.58
N PRO A 122 11.39 14.44 6.38
CA PRO A 122 12.14 13.98 7.54
C PRO A 122 11.28 13.13 8.48
N SER A 123 11.85 12.01 8.95
CA SER A 123 11.18 11.14 9.91
C SER A 123 10.86 11.91 11.20
N GLN A 124 9.65 11.68 11.72
CA GLN A 124 9.16 12.31 12.96
C GLN A 124 9.15 11.33 14.14
N GLY A 125 9.74 10.14 13.99
CA GLY A 125 9.73 9.10 15.03
C GLY A 125 8.33 8.56 15.33
N ARG A 126 7.38 8.74 14.41
CA ARG A 126 6.01 8.24 14.53
C ARG A 126 5.92 6.80 14.04
N CYS A 127 4.89 6.10 14.53
CA CYS A 127 4.55 4.74 14.13
C CYS A 127 3.08 4.65 13.72
N VAL A 128 2.67 3.49 13.20
CA VAL A 128 1.30 3.27 12.67
C VAL A 128 0.23 3.65 13.69
N ARG A 129 0.44 3.34 14.98
CA ARG A 129 -0.56 3.67 16.02
C ARG A 129 -0.83 5.17 16.11
N ASP A 130 0.15 6.03 15.89
CA ASP A 130 0.00 7.48 15.98
C ASP A 130 -0.91 8.07 14.88
N LEU A 131 -1.23 7.29 13.84
CA LEU A 131 -2.07 7.67 12.70
C LEU A 131 -3.42 6.95 12.68
N TRP A 132 -3.68 6.10 13.67
CA TRP A 132 -4.85 5.23 13.72
C TRP A 132 -5.59 5.38 15.06
N PHE A 133 -4.85 5.28 16.16
CA PHE A 133 -5.36 5.19 17.52
C PHE A 133 -5.12 6.51 18.27
#